data_AF-A0A915BIR8-F1
#
_entry.id   AF-A0A915BIR8-F1
#
_cell.length_a   1.000
_cell.length_b   1.000
_cell.length_c   1.000
_cell.angle_alpha   90.00
_cell.angle_beta   90.00
_cell.angle_gamma   90.00
#
_symmetry.space_group_name_H-M   'P 1'
#
loop_
_entity.id
_entity.type
_entity.pdbx_description
1 polymer ?
#
loop_
_entity_poly.entity_id
_entity_poly.type
_entity_poly.pdbx_seq_one_letter_code
_entity_poly.pdbx_strand_id
1 'polypeptide(L)'
;AVDTFSRIMEMVSHLCKERVTLRITNDAMIFINAGFARSNGIFMQISLVVQEFFSTFTMAGVSEEFNEICMEFDKDYLFRSINPKERATKIRLTKIGNIPHIKVEQKTSAIVHEMPVDLIPIRQWKHYAMPAIDDVKIAIYLPPIGAIRSLISTIKNMGMKFLVNICGNISTIMKR
;
A
#
# COMPACT_ATOMS: atom_id res chain seq x y z
N ALA A 1 5.85 -4.48 -15.04
CA ALA A 1 5.32 -5.09 -13.81
C ALA A 1 6.33 -5.03 -12.66
N VAL A 2 7.46 -5.77 -12.69
CA VAL A 2 8.37 -5.87 -11.52
C VAL A 2 9.05 -4.55 -11.15
N ASP A 3 9.56 -3.76 -12.12
CA ASP A 3 10.13 -2.43 -11.83
C ASP A 3 9.11 -1.50 -11.17
N THR A 4 7.90 -1.44 -11.72
CA THR A 4 6.77 -0.69 -11.14
C THR A 4 6.44 -1.17 -9.73
N PHE A 5 6.36 -2.49 -9.51
CA PHE A 5 6.13 -3.06 -8.19
C PHE A 5 7.21 -2.62 -7.20
N SER A 6 8.48 -2.70 -7.59
CA SER A 6 9.62 -2.27 -6.76
C SER A 6 9.52 -0.81 -6.35
N ARG A 7 9.19 0.09 -7.30
CA ARG A 7 9.00 1.54 -7.01
C ARG A 7 7.81 1.79 -6.08
N ILE A 8 6.74 1.02 -6.20
CA ILE A 8 5.61 1.12 -5.29
C ILE A 8 6.00 0.63 -3.89
N MET A 9 6.78 -0.45 -3.79
CA MET A 9 7.27 -0.94 -2.50
C MET A 9 8.22 0.05 -1.83
N GLU A 10 9.06 0.74 -2.62
CA GLU A 10 9.87 1.87 -2.15
C GLU A 10 9.00 3.01 -1.62
N MET A 11 7.93 3.37 -2.34
CA MET A 11 7.00 4.40 -1.88
C MET A 11 6.31 3.99 -0.57
N VAL A 12 5.86 2.75 -0.46
CA VAL A 12 5.26 2.19 0.76
C VAL A 12 6.25 2.27 1.92
N SER A 13 7.52 1.90 1.70
CA SER A 13 8.56 1.92 2.73
C SER A 13 8.86 3.34 3.23
N HIS A 14 8.68 4.36 2.40
CA HIS A 14 8.83 5.76 2.79
C HIS A 14 7.59 6.37 3.46
N LEU A 15 6.38 5.89 3.13
CA LEU A 15 5.12 6.43 3.66
C LEU A 15 4.68 5.76 4.97
N CYS A 16 5.09 4.53 5.22
CA CYS A 16 4.81 3.80 6.46
C CYS A 16 5.87 4.10 7.53
N LYS A 17 5.50 4.00 8.82
CA LYS A 17 6.43 4.25 9.93
C LYS A 17 7.32 3.05 10.25
N GLU A 18 6.70 1.95 10.67
CA GLU A 18 7.41 0.73 11.08
C GLU A 18 6.83 -0.48 10.36
N ARG A 19 5.51 -0.61 10.38
CA ARG A 19 4.80 -1.74 9.81
C ARG A 19 3.81 -1.30 8.73
N VAL A 20 3.52 -2.21 7.82
CA VAL A 20 2.50 -2.05 6.77
C VAL A 20 1.57 -3.24 6.81
N THR A 21 0.28 -2.98 6.60
CA THR A 21 -0.72 -4.02 6.42
C THR A 21 -0.82 -4.39 4.95
N LEU A 22 -0.80 -5.68 4.66
CA LEU A 22 -1.09 -6.23 3.35
C LEU A 22 -2.40 -7.02 3.41
N ARG A 23 -3.37 -6.61 2.60
CA ARG A 23 -4.63 -7.29 2.36
C ARG A 23 -4.59 -7.91 0.97
N ILE A 24 -4.81 -9.21 0.90
CA ILE A 24 -4.83 -9.99 -0.35
C ILE A 24 -6.26 -10.45 -0.59
N THR A 25 -6.77 -10.13 -1.78
CA THR A 25 -8.05 -10.59 -2.31
C THR A 25 -7.82 -11.30 -3.64
N ASN A 26 -8.86 -11.84 -4.27
CA ASN A 26 -8.71 -12.48 -5.59
C ASN A 26 -8.27 -11.50 -6.68
N ASP A 27 -8.66 -10.22 -6.57
CA ASP A 27 -8.48 -9.23 -7.63
C ASP A 27 -7.37 -8.22 -7.31
N ALA A 28 -7.00 -8.07 -6.05
CA ALA A 28 -6.07 -7.03 -5.62
C ALA A 28 -5.14 -7.44 -4.47
N MET A 29 -3.90 -6.92 -4.55
CA MET A 29 -2.95 -6.85 -3.46
C MET A 29 -2.92 -5.41 -2.93
N ILE A 30 -3.37 -5.20 -1.69
CA ILE A 30 -3.66 -3.88 -1.14
C ILE A 30 -2.74 -3.60 0.06
N PHE A 31 -1.95 -2.53 -0.04
CA PHE A 31 -1.09 -2.04 1.03
C PHE A 31 -1.79 -0.92 1.78
N ILE A 32 -1.88 -1.05 3.10
CA ILE A 32 -2.64 -0.15 3.97
C ILE A 32 -1.72 0.35 5.08
N ASN A 33 -1.69 1.66 5.26
CA ASN A 33 -1.18 2.32 6.45
C ASN A 33 -2.37 2.93 7.19
N ALA A 34 -2.87 2.24 8.20
CA ALA A 34 -3.99 2.65 9.03
C ALA A 34 -3.48 3.34 10.29
N GLY A 35 -3.04 4.60 10.17
CA GLY A 35 -2.45 5.39 11.27
C GLY A 35 -3.38 5.80 12.41
N PHE A 36 -4.42 5.03 12.74
CA PHE A 36 -5.54 5.48 13.60
C PHE A 36 -5.26 5.52 15.10
N ALA A 37 -4.04 5.20 15.57
CA ALA A 37 -3.81 5.06 17.01
C ALA A 37 -3.68 6.38 17.79
N ARG A 38 -3.35 7.52 17.18
CA ARG A 38 -3.25 8.82 17.88
C ARG A 38 -3.56 9.95 16.89
N SER A 39 -4.63 10.72 17.16
CA SER A 39 -5.11 11.92 16.45
C SER A 39 -4.10 12.54 15.45
N ASN A 40 -4.45 12.59 14.16
CA ASN A 40 -3.66 13.04 12.98
C ASN A 40 -2.89 11.95 12.22
N GLY A 41 -3.34 10.70 12.26
CA GLY A 41 -2.81 9.65 11.38
C GLY A 41 -3.13 9.89 9.90
N ILE A 42 -2.15 9.67 9.03
CA ILE A 42 -2.37 9.58 7.59
C ILE A 42 -2.94 8.18 7.32
N PHE A 43 -4.09 8.11 6.65
CA PHE A 43 -4.55 6.87 6.03
C PHE A 43 -4.01 6.79 4.61
N MET A 44 -3.35 5.69 4.28
CA MET A 44 -2.90 5.42 2.91
C MET A 44 -3.35 4.02 2.52
N GLN A 45 -3.87 3.90 1.31
CA GLN A 45 -4.20 2.63 0.67
C GLN A 45 -3.70 2.65 -0.76
N ILE A 46 -2.89 1.65 -1.12
CA ILE A 46 -2.40 1.42 -2.49
C ILE A 46 -2.91 0.05 -2.93
N SER A 47 -3.70 0.02 -3.99
CA SER A 47 -4.28 -1.22 -4.55
C SER A 47 -3.58 -1.59 -5.85
N LEU A 48 -2.97 -2.77 -5.88
CA LEU A 48 -2.39 -3.36 -7.09
C LEU A 48 -3.36 -4.38 -7.66
N VAL A 49 -3.82 -4.16 -8.89
CA VAL A 49 -4.69 -5.11 -9.59
C VAL A 49 -3.89 -6.35 -9.96
N VAL A 50 -4.31 -7.52 -9.49
CA VAL A 50 -3.54 -8.76 -9.62
C VAL A 50 -3.18 -9.05 -11.08
N GLN A 51 -4.13 -8.87 -11.99
CA GLN A 51 -3.97 -9.17 -13.42
C GLN A 51 -2.89 -8.32 -14.11
N GLU A 52 -2.56 -7.14 -13.57
CA GLU A 52 -1.54 -6.25 -14.13
C GLU A 52 -0.11 -6.60 -13.66
N PHE A 53 0.01 -7.26 -12.50
CA PHE A 53 1.30 -7.48 -11.84
C PHE A 53 1.74 -8.94 -11.81
N PHE A 54 0.81 -9.90 -11.85
CA PHE A 54 1.11 -11.32 -11.64
C PHE A 54 0.70 -12.17 -12.83
N SER A 55 1.65 -12.92 -13.40
CA SER A 55 1.38 -13.92 -14.43
C SER A 55 0.69 -15.18 -13.88
N THR A 56 0.81 -15.42 -12.59
CA THR A 56 0.13 -16.51 -11.88
C THR A 56 -0.17 -16.03 -10.47
N PHE A 57 -1.43 -16.17 -10.06
CA PHE A 57 -1.89 -15.78 -8.75
C PHE A 57 -2.90 -16.79 -8.24
N THR A 58 -2.75 -17.19 -6.98
CA THR A 58 -3.64 -18.15 -6.33
C THR A 58 -3.68 -17.81 -4.85
N MET A 59 -4.89 -17.69 -4.32
CA MET A 59 -5.13 -17.44 -2.91
C MET A 59 -6.35 -18.23 -2.45
N ALA A 60 -6.39 -18.55 -1.16
CA ALA A 60 -7.56 -19.05 -0.48
C ALA A 60 -7.62 -18.37 0.89
N GLY A 61 -8.72 -17.70 1.19
CA GLY A 61 -8.92 -17.03 2.47
C GLY A 61 -9.33 -18.02 3.56
N VAL A 62 -9.94 -17.50 4.62
CA VAL A 62 -10.35 -18.30 5.77
C VAL A 62 -11.61 -19.14 5.46
N SER A 63 -12.53 -18.58 4.68
CA SER A 63 -13.76 -19.23 4.23
C SER A 63 -14.25 -18.59 2.93
N GLU A 64 -15.34 -19.09 2.35
CA GLU A 64 -15.99 -18.44 1.19
C GLU A 64 -16.51 -17.03 1.53
N GLU A 65 -17.02 -16.83 2.75
CA GLU A 65 -17.49 -15.54 3.25
C GLU A 65 -16.31 -14.58 3.54
N PHE A 66 -15.21 -15.10 4.10
CA PHE A 66 -14.02 -14.34 4.43
C PHE A 66 -12.85 -14.76 3.54
N ASN A 67 -13.04 -14.63 2.22
CA ASN A 67 -12.08 -15.08 1.21
C ASN A 67 -10.96 -14.05 0.96
N GLU A 68 -10.31 -13.63 2.05
CA GLU A 68 -9.22 -12.66 2.03
C GLU A 68 -8.16 -13.02 3.07
N ILE A 69 -6.97 -12.48 2.91
CA ILE A 69 -5.87 -12.63 3.87
C ILE A 69 -5.36 -11.24 4.25
N CYS A 70 -5.45 -10.89 5.53
CA CYS A 70 -4.87 -9.68 6.07
C CYS A 70 -3.69 -10.02 6.98
N MET A 71 -2.56 -9.37 6.77
CA MET A 71 -1.35 -9.56 7.56
C MET A 71 -0.56 -8.28 7.68
N GLU A 72 0.34 -8.23 8.65
CA GLU A 72 1.22 -7.10 8.90
C GLU A 72 2.68 -7.53 8.94
N PHE A 73 3.58 -6.72 8.41
CA PHE A 73 5.03 -6.95 8.43
C PHE A 73 5.82 -5.65 8.35
N ASP A 74 7.14 -5.75 8.50
CA ASP A 74 8.07 -4.62 8.40
C ASP A 74 7.98 -3.93 7.03
N LYS A 75 7.81 -2.60 7.04
CA LYS A 75 7.57 -1.81 5.83
C LYS A 75 8.67 -1.91 4.77
N ASP A 76 9.91 -2.21 5.16
CA ASP A 76 11.05 -2.26 4.24
C ASP A 76 11.23 -3.64 3.62
N TYR A 77 10.56 -4.66 4.16
CA TYR A 77 10.85 -6.06 3.79
C TYR A 77 10.67 -6.34 2.30
N LEU A 78 9.48 -6.05 1.76
CA LEU A 78 9.21 -6.32 0.35
C LEU A 78 10.08 -5.44 -0.55
N PHE A 79 10.31 -4.18 -0.19
CA PHE A 79 11.20 -3.31 -0.94
C PHE A 79 12.62 -3.90 -1.03
N ARG A 80 13.17 -4.41 0.08
CA ARG A 80 14.50 -5.02 0.11
C ARG A 80 14.58 -6.41 -0.53
N SER A 81 13.45 -7.12 -0.63
CA SER A 81 13.38 -8.50 -1.13
C SER A 81 13.08 -8.59 -2.63
N ILE A 82 12.66 -7.49 -3.26
CA ILE A 82 12.37 -7.42 -4.69
C ILE A 82 13.59 -6.86 -5.43
N ASN A 83 14.01 -7.58 -6.47
CA ASN A 83 15.06 -7.16 -7.38
C ASN A 83 14.49 -6.91 -8.78
N PRO A 84 14.46 -5.67 -9.30
CA PRO A 84 13.95 -5.36 -10.64
C PRO A 84 14.69 -6.06 -11.79
N LYS A 85 15.93 -6.54 -11.56
CA LYS A 85 16.74 -7.25 -12.56
C LYS A 85 16.43 -8.74 -12.63
N GLU A 86 15.66 -9.25 -11.68
CA GLU A 86 15.29 -10.66 -11.60
C GLU A 86 14.29 -11.01 -12.71
N ARG A 87 14.51 -12.14 -13.40
CA ARG A 87 13.62 -12.56 -14.50
C ARG A 87 12.29 -13.10 -13.98
N ALA A 88 12.30 -13.74 -12.81
CA ALA A 88 11.10 -14.28 -12.20
C ALA A 88 11.21 -14.24 -10.68
N THR A 89 10.21 -13.62 -10.05
CA THR A 89 10.07 -13.54 -8.59
C THR A 89 8.78 -14.22 -8.17
N LYS A 90 8.86 -15.06 -7.14
CA LYS A 90 7.72 -15.78 -6.59
C LYS A 90 7.51 -15.36 -5.15
N ILE A 91 6.30 -14.92 -4.82
CA ILE A 91 5.91 -14.52 -3.46
C ILE A 91 4.92 -15.57 -2.93
N ARG A 92 5.14 -16.09 -1.73
CA ARG A 92 4.26 -17.07 -1.10
C ARG A 92 4.10 -16.79 0.39
N LEU A 93 2.92 -17.08 0.91
CA LEU A 93 2.71 -17.27 2.34
C LEU A 93 3.07 -18.71 2.70
N THR A 94 3.99 -18.91 3.63
CA THR A 94 4.46 -20.20 4.11
C THR A 94 4.32 -20.29 5.63
N LYS A 95 4.48 -21.49 6.19
CA LYS A 95 4.49 -21.73 7.62
C LYS A 95 5.82 -22.37 7.99
N ILE A 96 6.59 -21.73 8.86
CA ILE A 96 7.83 -22.26 9.42
C ILE A 96 7.58 -22.49 10.91
N GLY A 97 7.57 -23.76 11.33
CA GLY A 97 7.09 -24.14 12.66
C GLY A 97 5.63 -23.73 12.83
N ASN A 98 5.33 -22.84 13.79
CA ASN A 98 3.98 -22.30 13.99
C ASN A 98 3.84 -20.82 13.62
N ILE A 99 4.80 -20.26 12.88
CA ILE A 99 4.85 -18.84 12.54
C ILE A 99 4.64 -18.67 11.03
N PRO A 100 3.67 -17.87 10.60
CA PRO A 100 3.47 -17.57 9.18
C PRO A 100 4.57 -16.65 8.67
N HIS A 101 5.04 -16.89 7.45
CA HIS A 101 6.11 -16.13 6.81
C HIS A 101 5.73 -15.75 5.39
N ILE A 102 6.13 -14.56 4.95
CA ILE A 102 6.20 -14.26 3.52
C ILE A 102 7.57 -14.72 3.03
N LYS A 103 7.56 -15.53 1.97
CA LYS A 103 8.74 -15.99 1.25
C LYS A 103 8.79 -15.34 -0.13
N VAL A 104 9.93 -14.75 -0.47
CA VAL A 104 10.22 -14.17 -1.79
C VAL A 104 11.38 -14.94 -2.41
N GLU A 105 11.13 -15.64 -3.51
CA GLU A 105 12.10 -16.48 -4.21
C GLU A 105 12.48 -15.84 -5.55
N GLN A 106 13.77 -15.58 -5.77
CA GLN A 106 14.33 -14.98 -6.98
C GLN A 106 15.01 -16.06 -7.82
N LYS A 107 14.53 -16.31 -9.05
CA LYS A 107 14.94 -17.47 -9.85
C LYS A 107 16.37 -17.39 -10.38
N THR A 108 16.78 -16.26 -10.95
CA THR A 108 18.09 -16.09 -11.59
C THR A 108 19.19 -15.90 -10.57
N SER A 109 18.91 -15.19 -9.48
CA SER A 109 19.88 -14.93 -8.43
C SER A 109 19.97 -16.07 -7.40
N ALA A 110 19.01 -17.02 -7.43
CA ALA A 110 18.85 -18.11 -6.44
C ALA A 110 18.77 -17.60 -4.97
N ILE A 111 18.30 -16.36 -4.79
CA ILE A 111 18.14 -15.74 -3.48
C ILE A 111 16.73 -16.02 -2.96
N VAL A 112 16.66 -16.34 -1.68
CA VAL A 112 15.40 -16.52 -0.96
C VAL A 112 15.39 -15.59 0.23
N HIS A 113 14.37 -14.74 0.31
CA HIS A 113 14.07 -13.94 1.48
C HIS A 113 12.87 -14.55 2.20
N GLU A 114 12.94 -14.62 3.53
CA GLU A 114 11.84 -15.08 4.39
C GLU A 114 11.70 -14.13 5.58
N MET A 115 10.47 -13.74 5.92
CA MET A 115 10.19 -12.84 7.04
C MET A 115 8.89 -13.28 7.74
N PRO A 116 8.89 -13.35 9.08
CA PRO A 116 7.68 -13.62 9.83
C PRO A 116 6.66 -12.50 9.62
N VAL A 117 5.39 -12.87 9.56
CA VAL A 117 4.28 -11.93 9.44
C VAL A 117 3.27 -12.16 10.54
N ASP A 118 2.53 -11.11 10.89
CA ASP A 118 1.45 -11.19 11.86
C ASP A 118 0.12 -11.27 11.11
N LEU A 119 -0.56 -12.42 11.16
CA LEU A 119 -1.89 -12.56 10.58
C LEU A 119 -2.88 -11.76 11.41
N ILE A 120 -3.67 -10.91 10.75
CA ILE A 120 -4.67 -10.07 11.39
C ILE A 120 -5.98 -10.85 11.51
N PRO A 121 -6.51 -11.07 12.73
CA PRO A 121 -7.81 -11.71 12.93
C PRO A 121 -8.96 -10.95 12.28
N ILE A 122 -9.95 -11.67 11.73
CA ILE A 122 -11.12 -11.11 11.01
C ILE A 122 -11.81 -9.99 11.79
N ARG A 123 -11.99 -10.15 13.10
CA ARG A 123 -12.61 -9.16 14.00
C ARG A 123 -11.93 -7.77 13.98
N GLN A 124 -10.66 -7.71 13.57
CA GLN A 124 -9.87 -6.48 13.49
C GLN A 124 -9.83 -5.87 12.08
N TRP A 125 -10.30 -6.57 11.04
CA TRP A 125 -10.19 -6.09 9.64
C TRP A 125 -10.85 -4.72 9.43
N LYS A 126 -11.93 -4.43 10.15
CA LYS A 126 -12.62 -3.13 10.14
C LYS A 126 -11.72 -1.93 10.47
N HIS A 127 -10.63 -2.14 11.22
CA HIS A 127 -9.67 -1.07 11.56
C HIS A 127 -8.78 -0.67 10.38
N TYR A 128 -8.74 -1.49 9.33
CA TYR A 128 -7.97 -1.28 8.11
C TYR A 128 -8.86 -0.96 6.91
N ALA A 129 -10.17 -0.87 7.12
CA ALA A 129 -11.08 -0.43 6.08
C ALA A 129 -10.82 1.05 5.75
N MET A 130 -10.95 1.38 4.47
CA MET A 130 -10.95 2.78 4.01
C MET A 130 -11.99 3.57 4.82
N PRO A 131 -11.62 4.69 5.45
CA PRO A 131 -12.58 5.53 6.15
C PRO A 131 -13.59 6.08 5.15
N ALA A 132 -14.85 6.21 5.58
CA ALA A 132 -15.87 6.89 4.79
C ALA A 132 -15.44 8.35 4.57
N ILE A 133 -15.39 8.77 3.30
CA ILE A 133 -15.13 10.16 2.95
C ILE A 133 -16.49 10.85 2.84
N ASP A 134 -16.97 11.36 3.97
CA ASP A 134 -18.24 12.07 4.04
C ASP A 134 -18.03 13.58 3.83
N ASP A 135 -19.08 14.26 3.36
CA ASP A 135 -19.16 15.72 3.23
C ASP A 135 -18.15 16.40 2.27
N VAL A 136 -17.72 15.72 1.20
CA VAL A 136 -16.87 16.34 0.17
C VAL A 136 -17.60 17.49 -0.52
N LYS A 137 -17.18 18.73 -0.24
CA LYS A 137 -17.75 19.94 -0.87
C LYS A 137 -17.17 20.23 -2.24
N ILE A 138 -15.91 19.90 -2.47
CA ILE A 138 -15.14 20.28 -3.66
C ILE A 138 -14.16 19.15 -4.00
N ALA A 139 -14.05 18.83 -5.29
CA ALA A 139 -12.98 17.98 -5.83
C ALA A 139 -12.22 18.79 -6.89
N ILE A 140 -10.89 18.72 -6.86
CA ILE A 140 -10.01 19.40 -7.82
C ILE A 140 -9.01 18.43 -8.42
N TYR A 141 -8.61 18.71 -9.65
CA TYR A 141 -7.44 18.07 -10.23
C TYR A 141 -6.19 18.66 -9.61
N LEU A 142 -5.27 17.79 -9.17
CA LEU A 142 -3.96 18.24 -8.71
C LEU A 142 -3.15 18.77 -9.89
N PRO A 143 -2.42 19.89 -9.72
CA PRO A 143 -1.38 20.27 -10.67
C PRO A 143 -0.27 19.19 -10.68
N PRO A 144 0.67 19.25 -11.64
CA PRO A 144 1.76 18.28 -11.71
C PRO A 144 2.45 18.11 -10.35
N ILE A 145 2.52 16.87 -9.85
CA ILE A 145 3.03 16.55 -8.50
C ILE A 145 4.46 17.08 -8.29
N GLY A 146 5.26 17.14 -9.36
CA GLY A 146 6.60 17.74 -9.32
C GLY A 146 6.58 19.21 -8.92
N ALA A 147 5.61 19.99 -9.39
CA ALA A 147 5.45 21.40 -9.01
C ALA A 147 5.07 21.53 -7.53
N ILE A 148 4.14 20.69 -7.06
CA ILE A 148 3.75 20.64 -5.64
C ILE A 148 4.96 20.29 -4.77
N ARG A 149 5.75 19.28 -5.17
CA ARG A 149 6.97 18.86 -4.46
C ARG A 149 7.99 19.98 -4.37
N SER A 150 8.24 20.69 -5.47
CA SER A 150 9.17 21.83 -5.49
C SER A 150 8.71 22.94 -4.56
N LEU A 151 7.42 23.30 -4.61
CA LEU A 151 6.84 24.31 -3.72
C LEU A 151 7.00 23.93 -2.25
N ILE A 152 6.61 22.70 -1.88
CA ILE A 152 6.75 22.18 -0.51
C ILE A 152 8.23 22.21 -0.07
N SER A 153 9.15 21.84 -0.95
CA SER A 153 10.58 21.78 -0.64
C SER A 153 11.18 23.16 -0.31
N THR A 154 10.70 24.21 -0.96
CA THR A 154 11.14 25.60 -0.70
C THR A 154 10.63 26.11 0.65
N ILE A 155 9.39 25.77 1.01
CA ILE A 155 8.70 26.39 2.16
C ILE A 155 8.78 25.56 3.45
N LYS A 156 9.12 24.26 3.39
CA LYS A 156 9.11 23.34 4.55
C LYS A 156 9.95 23.80 5.75
N ASN A 157 10.99 24.59 5.51
CA ASN A 157 11.91 25.06 6.56
C ASN A 157 11.52 26.43 7.14
N MET A 158 10.43 27.05 6.67
CA MET A 158 10.00 28.39 7.10
C MET A 158 9.14 28.37 8.38
N GLY A 159 8.83 27.19 8.94
CA GLY A 159 8.09 27.05 10.19
C GLY A 159 6.63 27.54 10.15
N MET A 160 6.06 27.75 8.95
CA MET A 160 4.74 28.34 8.79
C MET A 160 3.61 27.29 8.72
N LYS A 161 2.42 27.66 9.18
CA LYS A 161 1.19 26.91 8.90
C LYS A 161 0.70 27.24 7.49
N PHE A 162 0.32 26.23 6.72
CA PHE A 162 -0.09 26.40 5.32
C PHE A 162 -1.61 26.58 5.22
N LEU A 163 -2.02 27.64 4.53
CA LEU A 163 -3.40 27.85 4.09
C LEU A 163 -3.45 27.55 2.59
N VAL A 164 -4.25 26.56 2.19
CA VAL A 164 -4.49 26.26 0.78
C VAL A 164 -5.80 26.94 0.37
N ASN A 165 -5.69 28.09 -0.32
CA ASN A 165 -6.84 28.75 -0.92
C ASN A 165 -7.05 28.21 -2.33
N ILE A 166 -8.22 27.63 -2.56
CA ILE A 166 -8.64 27.14 -3.88
C ILE A 166 -9.63 28.17 -4.42
N CYS A 167 -9.24 28.89 -5.47
CA CYS A 167 -10.12 29.81 -6.18
C CYS A 167 -10.48 29.19 -7.53
N GLY A 168 -11.77 28.94 -7.77
CA GLY A 168 -12.27 28.38 -9.02
C GLY A 168 -13.53 29.10 -9.45
N ASN A 169 -13.70 29.29 -10.76
CA ASN A 169 -15.02 29.58 -11.32
C ASN A 169 -15.85 28.31 -11.18
N ILE A 170 -16.97 28.37 -10.46
CA ILE A 170 -17.89 27.25 -10.28
C ILE A 170 -18.56 26.98 -11.64
N SER A 171 -17.93 26.20 -12.50
CA SER A 171 -18.63 25.49 -13.57
C SER A 171 -19.03 24.12 -13.04
N THR A 172 -20.31 24.02 -12.71
CA THR A 172 -21.04 22.82 -12.30
C THR A 172 -20.58 21.58 -13.07
N ILE A 173 -19.93 20.63 -12.40
CA ILE A 173 -19.70 19.30 -12.96
C ILE A 173 -21.02 18.52 -12.79
N MET A 174 -21.80 18.43 -13.87
CA MET A 174 -22.95 17.55 -13.97
C MET A 174 -22.51 16.09 -13.80
N LYS A 175 -23.22 15.37 -12.92
CA LYS A 175 -23.21 13.91 -12.85
C LYS A 175 -23.52 13.32 -14.23
N ARG A 176 -22.71 12.36 -14.67
CA ARG A 176 -23.14 11.28 -15.58
C ARG A 176 -22.82 9.96 -14.92
#